data_AF-A0AAJ6AEJ7-F1
#
_entry.id   AF-A0AAJ6AEJ7-F1
#
_cell.length_a   1.000
_cell.length_b   1.000
_cell.length_c   1.000
_cell.angle_alpha   90.00
_cell.angle_beta   90.00
_cell.angle_gamma   90.00
#
_symmetry.space_group_name_H-M   'P 1'
#
loop_
_entity.id
_entity.type
_entity.pdbx_description
1 polymer ?
#
loop_
_entity_poly.entity_id
_entity_poly.type
_entity_poly.pdbx_seq_one_letter_code
_entity_poly.pdbx_strand_id
1 'polypeptide(L)'
;MNVWHLDVEFDPDDAVPKVTYRPLVRMVRPTEQVFRGQLELVANYADLRADRVTEILAQRDGPAAFLASIAYIAPDRARWTLELLGAVFRLAQFVEFRMKHALACRRPIEYSPQIQPMILTPEHGSLPSGHSTESFAMAIVLVRLLRASSNPVYEQDIYAVQLLRQAARVAVNRQVAGVHFPVDSAAGALLGLTLGEYFCRRFSGAANFYAWSFNGEAYPGDADFDWTGWYDVRQQRQTAPDTRSPCAAELGRYKLGAASSILDWLWEKALAEWS
;
A
#
# COMPACT_ATOMS: atom_id res chain seq x y z
N MET A 1 9.30 11.50 -7.90
CA MET A 1 8.17 12.11 -7.17
C MET A 1 8.42 12.00 -5.67
N ASN A 2 8.12 13.04 -4.90
CA ASN A 2 8.21 13.04 -3.44
C ASN A 2 6.83 13.30 -2.84
N VAL A 3 6.48 12.55 -1.80
CA VAL A 3 5.36 12.83 -0.90
C VAL A 3 5.94 13.25 0.44
N TRP A 4 5.36 14.29 0.99
CA TRP A 4 5.86 14.98 2.18
C TRP A 4 4.83 14.87 3.31
N HIS A 5 5.33 14.68 4.52
CA HIS A 5 4.62 15.00 5.74
C HIS A 5 4.78 16.50 6.01
N LEU A 6 3.66 17.16 6.29
CA LEU A 6 3.60 18.56 6.70
C LEU A 6 3.55 18.61 8.23
N ASP A 7 4.68 18.97 8.85
CA ASP A 7 4.76 19.23 10.27
C ASP A 7 4.33 20.68 10.52
N VAL A 8 3.34 20.87 11.39
CA VAL A 8 2.73 22.16 11.69
C VAL A 8 2.85 22.40 13.18
N GLU A 9 3.69 23.37 13.56
CA GLU A 9 3.87 23.80 14.93
C GLU A 9 3.03 25.06 15.18
N PHE A 10 2.09 24.94 16.12
CA PHE A 10 1.29 26.07 16.58
C PHE A 10 1.99 26.75 17.76
N ASP A 11 2.32 28.02 17.57
CA ASP A 11 2.80 28.90 18.63
C ASP A 11 1.60 29.78 19.06
N PRO A 12 1.12 29.70 20.31
CA PRO A 12 -0.03 30.49 20.77
C PRO A 12 0.16 32.00 20.64
N ASP A 13 1.42 32.45 20.59
CA ASP A 13 1.79 33.86 20.52
C ASP A 13 2.09 34.34 19.08
N ASP A 14 2.07 33.43 18.08
CA ASP A 14 2.29 33.74 16.67
C ASP A 14 1.00 33.51 15.84
N ALA A 15 0.65 34.46 14.98
CA ALA A 15 -0.55 34.37 14.15
C ALA A 15 -0.40 33.35 13.01
N VAL A 16 0.83 32.94 12.66
CA VAL A 16 1.10 32.04 11.54
C VAL A 16 1.81 30.78 12.06
N PRO A 17 1.27 29.57 11.79
CA PRO A 17 1.93 28.34 12.21
C PRO A 17 3.25 28.12 11.47
N LYS A 18 4.27 27.63 12.18
CA LYS A 18 5.54 27.24 11.57
C LYS A 18 5.37 25.90 10.86
N VAL A 19 5.85 25.83 9.62
CA VAL A 19 5.64 24.66 8.76
C VAL A 19 6.98 24.06 8.32
N THR A 20 7.15 22.76 8.57
CA THR A 20 8.33 22.00 8.13
C THR A 20 7.91 20.82 7.26
N TYR A 21 8.49 20.71 6.06
CA TYR A 21 8.29 19.56 5.20
C TYR A 21 9.28 18.44 5.53
N ARG A 22 8.77 17.27 5.88
CA ARG A 22 9.57 16.05 6.10
C ARG A 22 9.28 15.03 5.00
N PRO A 23 10.29 14.35 4.43
CA PRO A 23 10.02 13.36 3.40
C PRO A 23 9.20 12.22 4.01
N LEU A 24 8.19 11.74 3.29
CA LEU A 24 7.41 10.56 3.66
C LEU A 24 7.68 9.41 2.69
N VAL A 25 7.53 9.66 1.38
CA VAL A 25 7.89 8.70 0.34
C VAL A 25 8.61 9.39 -0.81
N ARG A 26 9.70 8.79 -1.31
CA ARG A 26 10.31 9.15 -2.61
C ARG A 26 10.15 8.00 -3.60
N MET A 27 9.61 8.28 -4.78
CA MET A 27 9.43 7.27 -5.82
C MET A 27 10.08 7.72 -7.13
N VAL A 28 10.95 6.89 -7.69
CA VAL A 28 11.57 7.07 -9.01
C VAL A 28 10.90 6.10 -9.99
N ARG A 29 10.63 6.62 -11.19
CA ARG A 29 10.00 5.87 -12.28
C ARG A 29 10.95 4.78 -12.81
N PRO A 30 10.46 3.57 -13.13
CA PRO A 30 11.22 2.57 -13.86
C PRO A 30 11.62 3.06 -15.26
N THR A 31 12.78 2.62 -15.72
CA THR A 31 13.20 2.88 -17.10
C THR A 31 12.32 2.10 -18.08
N GLU A 32 12.34 2.51 -19.34
CA GLU A 32 11.66 1.75 -20.40
C GLU A 32 12.19 0.31 -20.53
N GLN A 33 13.48 0.09 -20.23
CA GLN A 33 14.07 -1.24 -20.23
C GLN A 33 13.44 -2.14 -19.15
N VAL A 34 13.19 -1.62 -17.95
CA VAL A 34 12.52 -2.37 -16.88
C VAL A 34 11.11 -2.77 -17.32
N PHE A 35 10.33 -1.82 -17.86
CA PHE A 35 8.97 -2.12 -18.36
C PHE A 35 8.99 -3.16 -19.48
N ARG A 36 9.90 -3.03 -20.45
CA ARG A 36 10.02 -3.97 -21.57
C ARG A 36 10.43 -5.37 -21.13
N GLY A 37 11.35 -5.48 -20.16
CA GLY A 37 11.77 -6.77 -19.61
C GLY A 37 10.61 -7.56 -18.99
N GLN A 38 9.62 -6.86 -18.43
CA GLN A 38 8.49 -7.48 -17.73
C GLN A 38 7.33 -7.88 -18.65
N LEU A 39 7.39 -7.60 -19.95
CA LEU A 39 6.29 -7.88 -20.88
C LEU A 39 5.99 -9.38 -20.97
N GLU A 40 7.02 -10.22 -20.97
CA GLU A 40 6.87 -11.68 -21.01
C GLU A 40 6.17 -12.20 -19.75
N LEU A 41 6.51 -11.68 -18.57
CA LEU A 41 5.81 -12.01 -17.33
C LEU A 41 4.32 -11.67 -17.43
N VAL A 42 3.98 -10.45 -17.87
CA VAL A 42 2.58 -10.02 -18.00
C VAL A 42 1.83 -10.86 -19.04
N ALA A 43 2.49 -11.27 -20.13
CA ALA A 43 1.90 -12.17 -21.11
C ALA A 43 1.64 -13.57 -20.51
N ASN A 44 2.60 -14.14 -19.79
CA ASN A 44 2.48 -15.46 -19.15
C ASN A 44 1.39 -15.47 -18.07
N TYR A 45 1.17 -14.35 -17.38
CA TYR A 45 0.07 -14.19 -16.43
C TYR A 45 -1.33 -14.39 -17.06
N ALA A 46 -1.46 -14.31 -18.40
CA ALA A 46 -2.72 -14.53 -19.08
C ALA A 46 -3.27 -15.96 -18.89
N ASP A 47 -2.40 -16.95 -18.67
CA ASP A 47 -2.80 -18.35 -18.46
C ASP A 47 -3.67 -18.53 -17.20
N LEU A 48 -3.53 -17.62 -16.21
CA LEU A 48 -4.29 -17.67 -14.96
C LEU A 48 -5.69 -17.05 -15.08
N ARG A 49 -6.06 -16.44 -16.21
CA ARG A 49 -7.30 -15.63 -16.32
C ARG A 49 -8.55 -16.46 -16.12
N ALA A 50 -8.59 -17.68 -16.64
CA ALA A 50 -9.74 -18.58 -16.47
C ALA A 50 -10.06 -18.81 -14.99
N ASP A 51 -9.03 -19.01 -14.17
CA ASP A 51 -9.19 -19.27 -12.73
C ASP A 51 -9.39 -17.98 -11.91
N ARG A 52 -8.86 -16.84 -12.36
CA ARG A 52 -8.84 -15.59 -11.58
C ARG A 52 -9.91 -14.59 -11.97
N VAL A 53 -10.61 -14.75 -13.09
CA VAL A 53 -11.58 -13.75 -13.59
C VAL A 53 -12.60 -13.31 -12.54
N THR A 54 -13.25 -14.25 -11.86
CA THR A 54 -14.28 -13.92 -10.87
C THR A 54 -13.70 -13.17 -9.68
N GLU A 55 -12.51 -13.58 -9.21
CA GLU A 55 -11.79 -12.90 -8.13
C GLU A 55 -11.37 -11.48 -8.56
N ILE A 56 -10.85 -11.32 -9.79
CA ILE A 56 -10.43 -10.04 -10.35
C ILE A 56 -11.59 -9.04 -10.43
N LEU A 57 -12.75 -9.49 -10.90
CA LEU A 57 -13.95 -8.69 -11.03
C LEU A 57 -14.51 -8.29 -9.66
N ALA A 58 -14.52 -9.21 -8.69
CA ALA A 58 -14.97 -8.94 -7.33
C ALA A 58 -14.06 -7.95 -6.59
N GLN A 59 -12.77 -7.87 -6.95
CA GLN A 59 -11.80 -6.93 -6.37
C GLN A 59 -11.89 -5.50 -6.92
N ARG A 60 -12.73 -5.23 -7.94
CA ARG A 60 -12.75 -3.93 -8.65
C ARG A 60 -12.99 -2.74 -7.73
N ASP A 61 -13.84 -2.91 -6.72
CA ASP A 61 -14.27 -1.84 -5.83
C ASP A 61 -13.38 -1.76 -4.56
N GLY A 62 -12.27 -2.49 -4.53
CA GLY A 62 -11.26 -2.46 -3.47
C GLY A 62 -11.12 -3.78 -2.70
N PRO A 63 -10.18 -3.84 -1.74
CA PRO A 63 -9.79 -5.07 -1.06
C PRO A 63 -10.57 -5.38 0.22
N ALA A 64 -11.49 -4.49 0.63
CA ALA A 64 -12.12 -4.54 1.95
C ALA A 64 -12.78 -5.89 2.26
N ALA A 65 -13.60 -6.43 1.35
CA ALA A 65 -14.28 -7.71 1.56
C ALA A 65 -13.32 -8.89 1.71
N PHE A 66 -12.19 -8.86 1.01
CA PHE A 66 -11.18 -9.91 1.04
C PHE A 66 -10.31 -9.87 2.31
N LEU A 67 -10.02 -8.67 2.82
CA LEU A 67 -9.35 -8.53 4.11
C LEU A 67 -10.31 -8.87 5.26
N ALA A 68 -11.58 -8.48 5.13
CA ALA A 68 -12.64 -8.76 6.09
C ALA A 68 -12.83 -10.26 6.36
N SER A 69 -12.73 -11.10 5.32
CA SER A 69 -12.88 -12.55 5.46
C SER A 69 -11.79 -13.21 6.31
N ILE A 70 -10.65 -12.56 6.54
CA ILE A 70 -9.54 -13.12 7.34
C ILE A 70 -9.75 -12.89 8.84
N ALA A 71 -10.25 -11.70 9.23
CA ALA A 71 -10.43 -11.33 10.64
C ALA A 71 -11.90 -11.44 11.12
N TYR A 72 -12.78 -12.01 10.28
CA TYR A 72 -14.22 -12.11 10.53
C TYR A 72 -14.88 -10.74 10.76
N ILE A 73 -14.56 -9.76 9.91
CA ILE A 73 -15.14 -8.43 9.96
C ILE A 73 -16.52 -8.46 9.32
N ALA A 74 -17.52 -7.91 10.01
CA ALA A 74 -18.88 -7.72 9.51
C ALA A 74 -19.41 -6.34 9.97
N PRO A 75 -20.34 -5.70 9.24
CA PRO A 75 -20.82 -4.35 9.57
C PRO A 75 -21.42 -4.19 10.96
N ASP A 76 -22.08 -5.22 11.48
CA ASP A 76 -22.67 -5.27 12.81
C ASP A 76 -21.65 -5.55 13.92
N ARG A 77 -20.54 -6.22 13.58
CA ARG A 77 -19.46 -6.58 14.52
C ARG A 77 -18.36 -5.52 14.62
N ALA A 78 -18.02 -4.90 13.50
CA ALA A 78 -16.77 -4.17 13.33
C ALA A 78 -16.98 -2.88 12.50
N ARG A 79 -18.04 -2.13 12.80
CA ARG A 79 -18.42 -0.91 12.07
C ARG A 79 -17.32 0.14 12.06
N TRP A 80 -16.66 0.37 13.19
CA TRP A 80 -15.63 1.39 13.33
C TRP A 80 -14.34 0.96 12.65
N THR A 81 -14.03 -0.34 12.67
CA THR A 81 -12.96 -0.91 11.85
C THR A 81 -13.22 -0.67 10.36
N LEU A 82 -14.46 -0.85 9.88
CA LEU A 82 -14.82 -0.55 8.49
C LEU A 82 -14.69 0.96 8.17
N GLU A 83 -15.10 1.85 9.08
CA GLU A 83 -14.91 3.30 8.91
C GLU A 83 -13.42 3.68 8.86
N LEU A 84 -12.60 3.09 9.74
CA LEU A 84 -11.15 3.26 9.75
C LEU A 84 -10.52 2.82 8.43
N LEU A 85 -10.88 1.61 7.96
CA LEU A 85 -10.41 1.08 6.67
C LEU A 85 -10.87 1.93 5.49
N GLY A 86 -12.10 2.45 5.52
CA GLY A 86 -12.61 3.38 4.52
C GLY A 86 -11.84 4.71 4.50
N ALA A 87 -11.45 5.24 5.66
CA ALA A 87 -10.59 6.41 5.75
C ALA A 87 -9.21 6.14 5.16
N VAL A 88 -8.59 5.01 5.50
CA VAL A 88 -7.28 4.57 4.95
C VAL A 88 -7.33 4.45 3.44
N PHE A 89 -8.37 3.80 2.91
CA PHE A 89 -8.58 3.64 1.47
C PHE A 89 -8.62 5.00 0.75
N ARG A 90 -9.48 5.93 1.21
CA ARG A 90 -9.60 7.27 0.62
C ARG A 90 -8.30 8.08 0.72
N LEU A 91 -7.62 8.02 1.86
CA LEU A 91 -6.34 8.73 2.06
C LEU A 91 -5.23 8.17 1.17
N ALA A 92 -5.16 6.84 1.01
CA ALA A 92 -4.22 6.21 0.09
C ALA A 92 -4.48 6.65 -1.35
N GLN A 93 -5.74 6.67 -1.78
CA GLN A 93 -6.15 7.13 -3.11
C GLN A 93 -5.66 8.56 -3.42
N PHE A 94 -5.83 9.50 -2.50
CA PHE A 94 -5.32 10.87 -2.69
C PHE A 94 -3.81 10.91 -2.96
N VAL A 95 -3.04 10.02 -2.33
CA VAL A 95 -1.59 9.95 -2.52
C VAL A 95 -1.24 9.27 -3.84
N GLU A 96 -1.82 8.11 -4.14
CA GLU A 96 -1.44 7.34 -5.33
C GLU A 96 -1.85 8.02 -6.63
N PHE A 97 -3.03 8.67 -6.71
CA PHE A 97 -3.44 9.36 -7.93
C PHE A 97 -2.51 10.54 -8.23
N ARG A 98 -2.10 11.29 -7.20
CA ARG A 98 -1.08 12.34 -7.35
C ARG A 98 0.24 11.78 -7.86
N MET A 99 0.67 10.62 -7.35
CA MET A 99 1.88 9.96 -7.87
C MET A 99 1.72 9.50 -9.32
N LYS A 100 0.60 8.89 -9.68
CA LYS A 100 0.29 8.45 -11.05
C LYS A 100 0.33 9.60 -12.04
N HIS A 101 -0.26 10.73 -11.70
CA HIS A 101 -0.21 11.93 -12.53
C HIS A 101 1.21 12.50 -12.65
N ALA A 102 1.98 12.51 -11.56
CA ALA A 102 3.35 13.03 -11.58
C ALA A 102 4.33 12.12 -12.34
N LEU A 103 4.14 10.79 -12.31
CA LEU A 103 5.05 9.81 -12.90
C LEU A 103 4.66 9.42 -14.33
N ALA A 104 3.37 9.51 -14.68
CA ALA A 104 2.82 9.33 -16.03
C ALA A 104 3.40 8.11 -16.77
N CYS A 105 3.44 6.96 -16.09
CA CYS A 105 3.95 5.71 -16.67
C CYS A 105 2.90 5.04 -17.55
N ARG A 106 3.31 4.59 -18.74
CA ARG A 106 2.46 3.86 -19.69
C ARG A 106 2.06 2.49 -19.15
N ARG A 107 0.92 1.98 -19.61
CA ARG A 107 0.37 0.66 -19.27
C ARG A 107 0.96 -0.44 -20.15
N PRO A 108 0.90 -1.73 -19.74
CA PRO A 108 1.43 -2.84 -20.52
C PRO A 108 0.93 -2.91 -21.98
N ILE A 109 -0.37 -2.67 -22.20
CA ILE A 109 -0.99 -2.65 -23.54
C ILE A 109 -0.35 -1.63 -24.50
N GLU A 110 0.22 -0.53 -23.99
CA GLU A 110 0.87 0.49 -24.82
C GLU A 110 2.27 0.06 -25.30
N TYR A 111 2.84 -1.00 -24.72
CA TYR A 111 4.17 -1.51 -25.09
C TYR A 111 4.11 -2.69 -26.05
N SER A 112 3.05 -3.50 -26.02
CA SER A 112 2.92 -4.69 -26.87
C SER A 112 1.45 -5.05 -27.14
N PRO A 113 1.08 -5.28 -28.42
CA PRO A 113 -0.27 -5.74 -28.77
C PRO A 113 -0.55 -7.18 -28.34
N GLN A 114 0.48 -7.94 -27.92
CA GLN A 114 0.31 -9.27 -27.34
C GLN A 114 -0.32 -9.20 -25.94
N ILE A 115 -0.27 -8.05 -25.28
CA ILE A 115 -0.93 -7.84 -24.00
C ILE A 115 -2.33 -7.30 -24.25
N GLN A 116 -3.32 -8.19 -24.08
CA GLN A 116 -4.74 -7.87 -24.21
C GLN A 116 -5.37 -7.92 -22.81
N PRO A 117 -5.58 -6.77 -22.14
CA PRO A 117 -6.17 -6.73 -20.81
C PRO A 117 -7.60 -7.30 -20.81
N MET A 118 -7.96 -8.02 -19.75
CA MET A 118 -9.28 -8.64 -19.62
C MET A 118 -10.33 -7.71 -18.99
N ILE A 119 -9.88 -6.56 -18.50
CA ILE A 119 -10.71 -5.47 -17.98
C ILE A 119 -10.34 -4.19 -18.72
N LEU A 120 -11.25 -3.21 -18.72
CA LEU A 120 -10.97 -1.90 -19.30
C LEU A 120 -9.72 -1.29 -18.65
N THR A 121 -8.73 -0.98 -19.48
CA THR A 121 -7.51 -0.31 -19.02
C THR A 121 -7.87 1.06 -18.45
N PRO A 122 -7.48 1.36 -17.19
CA PRO A 122 -7.75 2.67 -16.61
C PRO A 122 -7.01 3.80 -17.35
N GLU A 123 -7.63 4.96 -17.45
CA GLU A 123 -7.13 6.13 -18.20
C GLU A 123 -5.94 6.86 -17.53
N HIS A 124 -5.55 6.43 -16.33
CA HIS A 124 -4.44 7.00 -15.58
C HIS A 124 -3.19 6.10 -15.60
N GLY A 125 -2.04 6.70 -15.31
CA GLY A 125 -0.74 6.03 -15.33
C GLY A 125 -0.66 4.73 -14.51
N SER A 126 0.25 3.85 -14.94
CA SER A 126 0.43 2.51 -14.36
C SER A 126 1.10 2.52 -12.99
N LEU A 127 2.04 3.43 -12.75
CA LEU A 127 2.86 3.45 -11.53
C LEU A 127 2.38 4.48 -10.51
N PRO A 128 2.29 4.15 -9.21
CA PRO A 128 2.27 2.79 -8.65
C PRO A 128 0.95 2.06 -8.94
N SER A 129 0.89 0.74 -8.73
CA SER A 129 -0.39 0.00 -8.76
C SER A 129 -1.30 0.46 -7.63
N GLY A 130 -2.54 0.83 -8.00
CA GLY A 130 -3.47 1.43 -7.05
C GLY A 130 -4.02 0.41 -6.05
N HIS A 131 -4.59 -0.66 -6.59
CA HIS A 131 -5.06 -1.79 -5.78
C HIS A 131 -3.94 -2.39 -4.90
N SER A 132 -2.68 -2.39 -5.36
CA SER A 132 -1.56 -2.81 -4.50
C SER A 132 -1.40 -1.85 -3.31
N THR A 133 -1.31 -0.54 -3.57
CA THR A 133 -1.20 0.49 -2.53
C THR A 133 -2.32 0.41 -1.50
N GLU A 134 -3.57 0.39 -1.96
CA GLU A 134 -4.77 0.34 -1.13
C GLU A 134 -4.79 -0.94 -0.27
N SER A 135 -4.50 -2.09 -0.88
CA SER A 135 -4.55 -3.38 -0.17
C SER A 135 -3.47 -3.51 0.89
N PHE A 136 -2.23 -3.12 0.59
CA PHE A 136 -1.15 -3.17 1.56
C PHE A 136 -1.34 -2.15 2.69
N ALA A 137 -1.84 -0.94 2.40
CA ALA A 137 -2.15 0.06 3.43
C ALA A 137 -3.23 -0.44 4.39
N MET A 138 -4.34 -0.96 3.85
CA MET A 138 -5.43 -1.52 4.65
C MET A 138 -5.00 -2.76 5.43
N ALA A 139 -4.20 -3.65 4.83
CA ALA A 139 -3.66 -4.82 5.51
C ALA A 139 -2.78 -4.44 6.70
N ILE A 140 -1.87 -3.46 6.54
CA ILE A 140 -1.02 -2.99 7.65
C ILE A 140 -1.85 -2.38 8.77
N VAL A 141 -2.83 -1.54 8.44
CA VAL A 141 -3.69 -0.92 9.46
C VAL A 141 -4.45 -1.98 10.24
N LEU A 142 -5.02 -2.97 9.56
CA LEU A 142 -5.71 -4.06 10.23
C LEU A 142 -4.76 -4.92 11.07
N VAL A 143 -3.56 -5.23 10.59
CA VAL A 143 -2.54 -5.94 11.39
C VAL A 143 -2.21 -5.18 12.66
N ARG A 144 -1.99 -3.87 12.58
CA ARG A 144 -1.67 -3.04 13.75
C ARG A 144 -2.84 -2.98 14.73
N LEU A 145 -4.06 -2.83 14.24
CA LEU A 145 -5.26 -2.79 15.08
C LEU A 145 -5.46 -4.11 15.83
N LEU A 146 -5.39 -5.23 15.10
CA LEU A 146 -5.52 -6.57 15.65
C LEU A 146 -4.46 -6.87 16.71
N ARG A 147 -3.20 -6.47 16.48
CA ARG A 147 -2.11 -6.61 17.45
C ARG A 147 -2.27 -5.73 18.69
N ALA A 148 -2.82 -4.54 18.53
CA ALA A 148 -3.06 -3.62 19.64
C ALA A 148 -4.21 -4.08 20.55
N SER A 149 -5.12 -4.93 20.06
CA SER A 149 -6.28 -5.40 20.82
C SER A 149 -5.96 -6.30 22.02
N SER A 150 -4.73 -6.82 22.10
CA SER A 150 -4.31 -7.83 23.10
C SER A 150 -5.18 -9.10 23.14
N ASN A 151 -5.93 -9.37 22.07
CA ASN A 151 -6.70 -10.59 21.93
C ASN A 151 -5.77 -11.73 21.47
N PRO A 152 -5.59 -12.82 22.26
CA PRO A 152 -4.63 -13.88 21.97
C PRO A 152 -4.84 -14.58 20.63
N VAL A 153 -6.06 -14.55 20.10
CA VAL A 153 -6.35 -15.11 18.77
C VAL A 153 -5.60 -14.31 17.70
N TYR A 154 -5.64 -12.98 17.80
CA TYR A 154 -5.12 -12.06 16.78
C TYR A 154 -3.64 -11.68 16.97
N GLU A 155 -3.03 -12.11 18.07
CA GLU A 155 -1.58 -12.00 18.31
C GLU A 155 -0.73 -12.96 17.46
N GLN A 156 -1.33 -13.89 16.73
CA GLN A 156 -0.58 -14.85 15.94
C GLN A 156 -0.08 -14.25 14.62
N ASP A 157 1.18 -14.50 14.26
CA ASP A 157 1.80 -14.05 13.00
C ASP A 157 1.00 -14.44 11.77
N ILE A 158 0.25 -15.55 11.84
CA ILE A 158 -0.53 -16.05 10.71
C ILE A 158 -1.58 -15.05 10.21
N TYR A 159 -2.20 -14.25 11.08
CA TYR A 159 -3.17 -13.23 10.64
C TYR A 159 -2.49 -12.17 9.80
N ALA A 160 -1.33 -11.67 10.24
CA ALA A 160 -0.56 -10.71 9.48
C ALA A 160 -0.03 -11.28 8.16
N VAL A 161 0.46 -12.53 8.16
CA VAL A 161 0.87 -13.23 6.94
C VAL A 161 -0.30 -13.37 5.96
N GLN A 162 -1.49 -13.77 6.41
CA GLN A 162 -2.65 -13.95 5.53
C GLN A 162 -3.16 -12.62 4.98
N LEU A 163 -3.21 -11.56 5.79
CA LEU A 163 -3.62 -10.23 5.34
C LEU A 163 -2.68 -9.68 4.27
N LEU A 164 -1.36 -9.81 4.46
CA LEU A 164 -0.37 -9.37 3.47
C LEU A 164 -0.35 -10.26 2.22
N ARG A 165 -0.57 -11.57 2.36
CA ARG A 165 -0.77 -12.47 1.21
C ARG A 165 -2.02 -12.12 0.41
N GLN A 166 -3.10 -11.74 1.08
CA GLN A 166 -4.32 -11.32 0.40
C GLN A 166 -4.11 -10.00 -0.34
N ALA A 167 -3.39 -9.04 0.25
CA ALA A 167 -2.99 -7.83 -0.44
C ALA A 167 -2.12 -8.12 -1.67
N ALA A 168 -1.15 -9.02 -1.53
CA ALA A 168 -0.31 -9.46 -2.64
C ALA A 168 -1.13 -10.14 -3.76
N ARG A 169 -2.13 -10.95 -3.39
CA ARG A 169 -3.03 -11.60 -4.36
C ARG A 169 -3.87 -10.60 -5.14
N VAL A 170 -4.38 -9.56 -4.48
CA VAL A 170 -5.07 -8.44 -5.16
C VAL A 170 -4.13 -7.74 -6.15
N ALA A 171 -2.87 -7.50 -5.75
CA ALA A 171 -1.85 -6.90 -6.61
C ALA A 171 -1.53 -7.78 -7.84
N VAL A 172 -1.21 -9.06 -7.63
CA VAL A 172 -0.94 -10.06 -8.69
C VAL A 172 -2.12 -10.19 -9.65
N ASN A 173 -3.34 -10.15 -9.15
CA ASN A 173 -4.54 -10.19 -9.99
C ASN A 173 -4.62 -9.02 -10.99
N ARG A 174 -3.90 -7.91 -10.76
CA ARG A 174 -3.78 -6.83 -11.76
C ARG A 174 -2.77 -7.14 -12.87
N GLN A 175 -1.74 -7.97 -12.60
CA GLN A 175 -0.86 -8.54 -13.63
C GLN A 175 -1.63 -9.54 -14.48
N VAL A 176 -2.39 -10.45 -13.84
CA VAL A 176 -3.29 -11.40 -14.53
C VAL A 176 -4.30 -10.67 -15.42
N ALA A 177 -4.85 -9.56 -14.93
CA ALA A 177 -5.76 -8.73 -15.70
C ALA A 177 -5.10 -8.00 -16.89
N GLY A 178 -3.76 -7.98 -16.97
CA GLY A 178 -2.97 -7.35 -18.03
C GLY A 178 -2.83 -5.83 -17.90
N VAL A 179 -3.20 -5.24 -16.75
CA VAL A 179 -3.24 -3.77 -16.58
C VAL A 179 -2.05 -3.18 -15.83
N HIS A 180 -1.24 -4.02 -15.18
CA HIS A 180 -0.09 -3.57 -14.39
C HIS A 180 1.12 -4.49 -14.58
N PHE A 181 2.31 -3.90 -14.59
CA PHE A 181 3.58 -4.62 -14.52
C PHE A 181 3.87 -5.11 -13.09
N PRO A 182 4.72 -6.12 -12.89
CA PRO A 182 5.18 -6.51 -11.56
C PRO A 182 5.83 -5.34 -10.80
N VAL A 183 6.62 -4.48 -11.47
CA VAL A 183 7.21 -3.28 -10.83
C VAL A 183 6.15 -2.28 -10.33
N ASP A 184 4.97 -2.23 -10.96
CA ASP A 184 3.88 -1.38 -10.49
C ASP A 184 3.29 -1.91 -9.18
N SER A 185 3.08 -3.22 -9.09
CA SER A 185 2.63 -3.90 -7.86
C SER A 185 3.65 -3.73 -6.74
N ALA A 186 4.93 -3.84 -7.08
CA ALA A 186 6.03 -3.58 -6.19
C ALA A 186 5.98 -2.12 -5.68
N ALA A 187 6.04 -1.11 -6.55
CA ALA A 187 5.96 0.29 -6.13
C ALA A 187 4.72 0.60 -5.26
N GLY A 188 3.57 -0.01 -5.60
CA GLY A 188 2.35 0.10 -4.82
C GLY A 188 2.43 -0.58 -3.45
N ALA A 189 3.03 -1.76 -3.35
CA ALA A 189 3.21 -2.45 -2.08
C ALA A 189 4.09 -1.64 -1.13
N LEU A 190 5.23 -1.09 -1.62
CA LEU A 190 6.08 -0.21 -0.80
C LEU A 190 5.31 1.03 -0.34
N LEU A 191 4.59 1.68 -1.25
CA LEU A 191 3.77 2.84 -0.89
C LEU A 191 2.71 2.49 0.15
N GLY A 192 1.99 1.38 -0.05
CA GLY A 192 0.94 0.91 0.85
C GLY A 192 1.46 0.56 2.24
N LEU A 193 2.59 -0.16 2.31
CA LEU A 193 3.26 -0.48 3.57
C LEU A 193 3.64 0.79 4.34
N THR A 194 4.24 1.78 3.65
CA THR A 194 4.65 3.04 4.28
C THR A 194 3.45 3.90 4.69
N LEU A 195 2.42 4.00 3.86
CA LEU A 195 1.21 4.76 4.17
C LEU A 195 0.42 4.12 5.30
N GLY A 196 0.23 2.80 5.29
CA GLY A 196 -0.47 2.09 6.37
C GLY A 196 0.20 2.30 7.72
N GLU A 197 1.53 2.16 7.77
CA GLU A 197 2.30 2.43 8.98
C GLU A 197 2.22 3.90 9.42
N TYR A 198 2.34 4.83 8.46
CA TYR A 198 2.21 6.26 8.73
C TYR A 198 0.82 6.61 9.27
N PHE A 199 -0.25 6.04 8.70
CA PHE A 199 -1.62 6.26 9.16
C PHE A 199 -1.83 5.70 10.57
N CYS A 200 -1.39 4.48 10.86
CA CYS A 200 -1.45 3.93 12.22
C CYS A 200 -0.78 4.85 13.24
N ARG A 201 0.39 5.40 12.90
CA ARG A 201 1.11 6.34 13.78
C ARG A 201 0.35 7.65 13.97
N ARG A 202 -0.34 8.14 12.93
CA ARG A 202 -1.21 9.33 12.99
C ARG A 202 -2.47 9.08 13.81
N PHE A 203 -3.03 7.88 13.69
CA PHE A 203 -4.20 7.43 14.43
C PHE A 203 -3.88 7.22 15.91
N SER A 204 -2.76 6.58 16.26
CA SER A 204 -2.41 6.25 17.65
C SER A 204 -1.55 7.29 18.37
N GLY A 205 -1.39 8.51 17.83
CA GLY A 205 -0.58 9.57 18.43
C GLY A 205 0.92 9.25 18.60
N ALA A 206 1.51 8.40 17.75
CA ALA A 206 2.91 8.00 17.89
C ALA A 206 3.88 9.18 17.64
N ALA A 207 5.01 9.22 18.36
CA ALA A 207 5.93 10.36 18.30
C ALA A 207 6.68 10.52 16.97
N ASN A 208 6.85 9.44 16.20
CA ASN A 208 7.68 9.44 14.99
C ASN A 208 7.06 8.58 13.89
N PHE A 209 7.47 8.82 12.64
CA PHE A 209 7.22 7.96 11.49
C PHE A 209 8.53 7.63 10.75
N TYR A 210 8.44 6.66 9.84
CA TYR A 210 9.54 6.21 9.01
C TYR A 210 9.24 6.56 7.56
N ALA A 211 10.21 7.16 6.89
CA ALA A 211 10.11 7.51 5.48
C ALA A 211 10.84 6.48 4.63
N TRP A 212 10.33 6.22 3.44
CA TRP A 212 10.85 5.20 2.54
C TRP A 212 11.00 5.72 1.12
N SER A 213 11.81 5.03 0.34
CA SER A 213 11.98 5.30 -1.07
C SER A 213 11.87 4.04 -1.90
N PHE A 214 11.39 4.22 -3.13
CA PHE A 214 11.36 3.22 -4.18
C PHE A 214 12.10 3.75 -5.41
N ASN A 215 13.18 3.10 -5.82
CA ASN A 215 13.89 3.36 -7.06
C ASN A 215 13.50 2.34 -8.13
N GLY A 216 12.55 2.71 -9.00
CA GLY A 216 12.12 1.85 -10.09
C GLY A 216 13.20 1.54 -11.13
N GLU A 217 14.25 2.35 -11.24
CA GLU A 217 15.38 2.09 -12.15
C GLU A 217 16.24 0.90 -11.69
N ALA A 218 16.24 0.63 -10.38
CA ALA A 218 16.97 -0.48 -9.76
C ALA A 218 16.14 -1.78 -9.68
N TYR A 219 14.89 -1.76 -10.16
CA TYR A 219 14.05 -2.96 -10.18
C TYR A 219 14.50 -3.88 -11.32
N PRO A 220 14.80 -5.17 -11.09
CA PRO A 220 15.23 -6.06 -12.15
C PRO A 220 14.14 -6.24 -13.21
N GLY A 221 14.50 -6.11 -14.48
CA GLY A 221 13.53 -6.16 -15.59
C GLY A 221 12.86 -7.53 -15.78
N ASP A 222 13.43 -8.60 -15.24
CA ASP A 222 12.94 -9.98 -15.27
C ASP A 222 12.39 -10.46 -13.92
N ALA A 223 12.42 -9.61 -12.89
CA ALA A 223 11.87 -9.96 -11.58
C ALA A 223 10.35 -9.84 -11.56
N ASP A 224 9.72 -10.84 -10.95
CA ASP A 224 8.31 -10.82 -10.61
C ASP A 224 8.08 -10.17 -9.24
N PHE A 225 6.82 -9.86 -8.92
CA PHE A 225 6.42 -9.21 -7.69
C PHE A 225 6.46 -10.18 -6.50
N ASP A 226 7.33 -9.89 -5.53
CA ASP A 226 7.38 -10.54 -4.23
C ASP A 226 7.49 -9.50 -3.12
N TRP A 227 6.51 -9.49 -2.21
CA TRP A 227 6.46 -8.56 -1.08
C TRP A 227 7.26 -9.05 0.14
N THR A 228 7.60 -10.34 0.21
CA THR A 228 8.10 -10.97 1.44
C THR A 228 9.47 -10.44 1.86
N GLY A 229 10.24 -9.87 0.94
CA GLY A 229 11.51 -9.21 1.24
C GLY A 229 11.37 -7.81 1.82
N TRP A 230 10.16 -7.24 1.92
CA TRP A 230 9.94 -5.82 2.19
C TRP A 230 9.21 -5.52 3.49
N TYR A 231 8.73 -6.56 4.17
CA TYR A 231 8.08 -6.43 5.47
C TYR A 231 8.35 -7.66 6.34
N ASP A 232 8.97 -7.43 7.51
CA ASP A 232 9.13 -8.46 8.54
C ASP A 232 7.90 -8.45 9.44
N VAL A 233 7.11 -9.53 9.38
CA VAL A 233 5.89 -9.69 10.17
C VAL A 233 6.16 -9.75 11.67
N ARG A 234 7.28 -10.35 12.09
CA ARG A 234 7.62 -10.50 13.52
C ARG A 234 8.08 -9.18 14.10
N GLN A 235 8.94 -8.47 13.37
CA GLN A 235 9.41 -7.14 13.77
C GLN A 235 8.37 -6.05 13.51
N GLN A 236 7.31 -6.38 12.75
CA GLN A 236 6.27 -5.48 12.28
C GLN A 236 6.89 -4.22 11.65
N ARG A 237 7.81 -4.39 10.71
CA ARG A 237 8.53 -3.27 10.09
C ARG A 237 8.87 -3.56 8.65
N GLN A 238 8.83 -2.51 7.82
CA GLN A 238 9.45 -2.57 6.52
C GLN A 238 10.95 -2.84 6.64
N THR A 239 11.47 -3.68 5.76
CA THR A 239 12.86 -4.12 5.77
C THR A 239 13.70 -3.29 4.80
N ALA A 240 14.92 -2.97 5.23
CA ALA A 240 15.92 -2.26 4.43
C ALA A 240 16.33 -3.10 3.21
N PRO A 241 16.92 -2.48 2.16
CA PRO A 241 17.30 -3.19 0.95
C PRO A 241 18.27 -4.33 1.27
N ASP A 242 17.88 -5.53 0.89
CA ASP A 242 18.77 -6.67 0.70
C ASP A 242 18.83 -7.01 -0.81
N THR A 243 19.48 -8.12 -1.15
CA THR A 243 19.50 -8.61 -2.55
C THR A 243 18.11 -8.91 -3.12
N ARG A 244 17.09 -9.08 -2.28
CA ARG A 244 15.69 -9.31 -2.67
C ARG A 244 14.92 -8.00 -2.85
N SER A 245 15.46 -6.87 -2.40
CA SER A 245 14.82 -5.57 -2.44
C SER A 245 15.76 -4.41 -2.84
N PRO A 246 16.50 -4.51 -3.96
CA PRO A 246 17.48 -3.49 -4.36
C PRO A 246 16.86 -2.11 -4.67
N CYS A 247 15.54 -2.07 -4.84
CA CYS A 247 14.78 -0.88 -5.19
C CYS A 247 14.18 -0.13 -3.99
N ALA A 248 14.24 -0.64 -2.76
CA ALA A 248 13.66 0.01 -1.59
C ALA A 248 14.75 0.58 -0.67
N ALA A 249 14.53 1.73 -0.03
CA ALA A 249 15.44 2.22 1.02
C ALA A 249 14.73 3.09 2.06
N GLU A 250 15.07 2.92 3.35
CA GLU A 250 14.63 3.81 4.42
C GLU A 250 15.34 5.15 4.29
N LEU A 251 14.57 6.24 4.21
CA LEU A 251 15.10 7.60 4.12
C LEU A 251 15.40 8.19 5.50
N GLY A 252 14.72 7.70 6.54
CA GLY A 252 14.97 8.08 7.91
C GLY A 252 13.73 8.03 8.80
N ARG A 253 13.96 8.35 10.08
CA ARG A 253 12.94 8.48 11.11
C ARG A 253 12.74 9.96 11.43
N TYR A 254 11.49 10.42 11.38
CA TYR A 254 11.15 11.84 11.58
C TYR A 254 10.05 11.99 12.63
N LYS A 255 10.02 13.14 13.31
CA LYS A 255 8.94 13.49 14.23
C LYS A 255 7.62 13.62 13.46
N LEU A 256 6.54 13.14 14.06
CA LEU A 256 5.19 13.20 13.47
C LEU A 256 4.46 14.53 13.72
N GLY A 257 4.89 15.28 14.75
CA GLY A 257 4.26 16.53 15.13
C GLY A 257 2.97 16.33 15.93
N ALA A 258 2.02 17.27 15.77
CA ALA A 258 0.79 17.31 16.53
C ALA A 258 -0.13 16.10 16.27
N ALA A 259 -0.69 15.54 17.35
CA ALA A 259 -1.70 14.49 17.29
C ALA A 259 -3.06 15.05 16.84
N SER A 260 -3.91 14.18 16.29
CA SER A 260 -5.27 14.54 15.88
C SER A 260 -6.29 13.79 16.71
N SER A 261 -7.06 14.51 17.52
CA SER A 261 -8.03 13.93 18.45
C SER A 261 -9.13 13.13 17.76
N ILE A 262 -9.56 13.54 16.56
CA ILE A 262 -10.57 12.80 15.79
C ILE A 262 -10.03 11.49 15.21
N LEU A 263 -8.75 11.47 14.84
CA LEU A 263 -8.06 10.29 14.33
C LEU A 263 -7.80 9.27 15.45
N ASP A 264 -7.39 9.77 16.61
CA ASP A 264 -7.23 9.00 17.84
C ASP A 264 -8.55 8.41 18.32
N TRP A 265 -9.62 9.20 18.34
CA TRP A 265 -10.96 8.72 18.64
C TRP A 265 -11.41 7.58 17.72
N LEU A 266 -11.16 7.69 16.40
CA LEU A 266 -11.55 6.65 15.45
C LEU A 266 -10.76 5.35 15.68
N TRP A 267 -9.46 5.46 15.99
CA TRP A 267 -8.62 4.33 16.35
C TRP A 267 -9.15 3.61 17.58
N GLU A 268 -9.41 4.34 18.67
CA GLU A 268 -9.91 3.78 19.93
C GLU A 268 -11.28 3.12 19.75
N LYS A 269 -12.15 3.70 18.91
CA LYS A 269 -13.45 3.10 18.57
C LYS A 269 -13.31 1.78 17.81
N ALA A 270 -12.40 1.72 16.85
CA ALA A 270 -12.12 0.49 16.11
C ALA A 270 -11.44 -0.55 17.01
N LEU A 271 -10.50 -0.14 17.87
CA LEU A 271 -9.75 -1.01 18.77
C LEU A 271 -10.67 -1.74 19.77
N ALA A 272 -11.64 -1.01 20.32
CA ALA A 272 -12.62 -1.54 21.27
C ALA A 272 -13.54 -2.64 20.68
N GLU A 273 -13.59 -2.82 19.35
CA GLU A 273 -14.36 -3.91 18.71
C GLU A 273 -13.64 -5.27 18.78
N TRP A 274 -12.37 -5.28 19.18
CA TRP A 274 -11.50 -6.46 19.18
C TRP A 274 -11.08 -6.93 20.58
N SER A 275 -11.48 -6.19 21.61
CA SER A 275 -11.25 -6.48 23.03
C SER A 275 -12.20 -7.55 23.58
#